data_AF-A0A960V6C0-F1
#
_entry.id   AF-A0A960V6C0-F1
#
_cell.length_a   1.000
_cell.length_b   1.000
_cell.length_c   1.000
_cell.angle_alpha   90.00
_cell.angle_beta   90.00
_cell.angle_gamma   90.00
#
_symmetry.space_group_name_H-M   'P 1'
#
loop_
_entity.id
_entity.type
_entity.pdbx_description
1 polymer ?
#
loop_
_entity_poly.entity_id
_entity_poly.type
_entity_poly.pdbx_seq_one_letter_code
_entity_poly.pdbx_strand_id
1 'polypeptide(L)'
;LDKKTKGKLLHSTISWLLSNFLHGEQGALYAAAMTVEATPWMGAKYYGSTQVMDEARHVEVFQKYLDQKMNKLYIVNDNLFVILHALTTSSEWDIKFLGMQIMIEGLALGAFGMIYKFTQEPLLKELLKKVISDEARHVHYGVEALRDYYTKEVSESKRKEREDWAYEVSKLLRDRFLFTEFYDEHFGHQMSRDAWVKMVLNSEIMSEFRRTLFSRLIPNLKAIGLLSDRIKPRYEELGLLRYEGGKSADNLSLNELLAGV
;
A
#
# COMPACT_ATOMS: atom_id res chain seq x y z
N LEU A 1 -20.30 -16.56 -17.62
CA LEU A 1 -21.11 -15.87 -16.59
C LEU A 1 -22.06 -14.89 -17.25
N ASP A 2 -23.34 -14.90 -16.86
CA ASP A 2 -24.33 -13.92 -17.33
C ASP A 2 -24.06 -12.50 -16.76
N LYS A 3 -24.76 -11.48 -17.27
CA LYS A 3 -24.58 -10.08 -16.89
C LYS A 3 -24.83 -9.80 -15.40
N LYS A 4 -25.84 -10.45 -14.80
CA LYS A 4 -26.20 -10.27 -13.40
C LYS A 4 -25.12 -10.86 -12.50
N THR A 5 -24.62 -12.05 -12.84
CA THR A 5 -23.54 -12.71 -12.13
C THR A 5 -22.23 -11.93 -12.24
N LYS A 6 -21.88 -11.44 -13.44
CA LYS A 6 -20.73 -10.54 -13.64
C LYS A 6 -20.83 -9.28 -12.77
N GLY A 7 -22.00 -8.65 -12.70
CA GLY A 7 -22.23 -7.46 -11.87
C GLY A 7 -22.05 -7.73 -10.37
N LYS A 8 -22.56 -8.87 -9.88
CA LYS A 8 -22.40 -9.28 -8.47
C LYS A 8 -20.94 -9.53 -8.09
N LEU A 9 -20.19 -10.20 -8.97
CA LEU A 9 -18.76 -10.44 -8.75
C LEU A 9 -17.98 -9.13 -8.78
N LEU A 10 -18.23 -8.25 -9.76
CA LEU A 10 -17.58 -6.93 -9.82
C LEU A 10 -17.85 -6.10 -8.55
N HIS A 11 -19.10 -6.05 -8.10
CA HIS A 11 -19.47 -5.39 -6.85
C HIS A 11 -18.68 -5.94 -5.66
N SER A 12 -18.59 -7.27 -5.57
CA SER A 12 -17.86 -7.95 -4.49
C SER A 12 -16.35 -7.72 -4.57
N THR A 13 -15.75 -7.73 -5.77
CA THR A 13 -14.33 -7.42 -5.99
C THR A 13 -14.00 -5.99 -5.56
N ILE A 14 -14.83 -5.01 -5.93
CA ILE A 14 -14.63 -3.61 -5.53
C ILE A 14 -14.84 -3.46 -4.01
N SER A 15 -15.87 -4.10 -3.44
CA SER A 15 -16.09 -4.10 -1.99
C SER A 15 -14.90 -4.68 -1.24
N TRP A 16 -14.31 -5.76 -1.75
CA TRP A 16 -13.12 -6.40 -1.18
C TRP A 16 -11.91 -5.46 -1.22
N LEU A 17 -11.67 -4.79 -2.35
CA LEU A 17 -10.57 -3.82 -2.48
C LEU A 17 -10.75 -2.65 -1.50
N LEU A 18 -11.94 -2.06 -1.46
CA LEU A 18 -12.24 -0.93 -0.58
C LEU A 18 -12.22 -1.32 0.91
N SER A 19 -12.64 -2.54 1.26
CA SER A 19 -12.53 -3.06 2.63
C SER A 19 -11.07 -3.19 3.07
N ASN A 20 -10.21 -3.69 2.18
CA ASN A 20 -8.77 -3.77 2.46
C ASN A 20 -8.12 -2.39 2.60
N PHE A 21 -8.60 -1.37 1.88
CA PHE A 21 -8.16 0.00 2.12
C PHE A 21 -8.62 0.52 3.46
N LEU A 22 -9.90 0.35 3.82
CA LEU A 22 -10.39 0.72 5.16
C LEU A 22 -9.51 0.12 6.27
N HIS A 23 -9.17 -1.17 6.17
CA HIS A 23 -8.29 -1.82 7.15
C HIS A 23 -6.85 -1.30 7.11
N GLY A 24 -6.37 -0.93 5.92
CA GLY A 24 -5.11 -0.22 5.73
C GLY A 24 -5.12 1.11 6.51
N GLU A 25 -6.15 1.93 6.30
CA GLU A 25 -6.26 3.25 6.94
C GLU A 25 -6.46 3.15 8.46
N GLN A 26 -7.14 2.10 8.93
CA GLN A 26 -7.22 1.81 10.36
C GLN A 26 -5.82 1.59 10.93
N GLY A 27 -5.00 0.79 10.24
CA GLY A 27 -3.60 0.59 10.60
C GLY A 27 -2.75 1.86 10.47
N ALA A 28 -2.96 2.63 9.41
CA ALA A 28 -2.29 3.91 9.16
C ALA A 28 -2.57 4.91 10.27
N LEU A 29 -3.83 5.02 10.72
CA LEU A 29 -4.22 5.87 11.84
C LEU A 29 -3.42 5.54 13.12
N TYR A 30 -3.33 4.26 13.48
CA TYR A 30 -2.53 3.85 14.63
C TYR A 30 -1.04 4.13 14.41
N ALA A 31 -0.50 3.78 13.24
CA ALA A 31 0.90 4.01 12.94
C ALA A 31 1.26 5.51 12.95
N ALA A 32 0.42 6.38 12.40
CA ALA A 32 0.59 7.83 12.42
C ALA A 32 0.60 8.39 13.85
N ALA A 33 -0.25 7.87 14.73
CA ALA A 33 -0.21 8.26 16.14
C ALA A 33 1.11 7.82 16.81
N MET A 34 1.59 6.62 16.48
CA MET A 34 2.87 6.11 16.97
C MET A 34 4.07 6.84 16.39
N THR A 35 4.02 7.34 15.15
CA THR A 35 5.11 8.15 14.58
C THR A 35 5.22 9.50 15.27
N VAL A 36 4.08 10.11 15.65
CA VAL A 36 4.07 11.31 16.50
C VAL A 36 4.72 11.03 17.85
N GLU A 37 4.46 9.87 18.46
CA GLU A 37 5.07 9.48 19.73
C GLU A 37 6.58 9.20 19.60
N ALA A 38 6.96 8.31 18.68
CA ALA A 38 8.30 7.75 18.56
C ALA A 38 9.36 8.70 17.96
N THR A 39 8.95 9.74 17.23
CA THR A 39 9.91 10.65 16.59
C THR A 39 10.56 11.61 17.61
N PRO A 40 11.89 11.80 17.57
CA PRO A 40 12.58 12.60 18.59
C PRO A 40 12.56 14.12 18.34
N TRP A 41 12.19 14.61 17.15
CA TRP A 41 12.18 16.04 16.82
C TRP A 41 10.77 16.59 16.61
N MET A 42 10.55 17.84 17.06
CA MET A 42 9.23 18.48 17.02
C MET A 42 8.66 18.67 15.60
N GLY A 43 9.51 18.90 14.60
CA GLY A 43 9.07 19.04 13.21
C GLY A 43 8.31 17.81 12.70
N ALA A 44 8.78 16.59 13.07
CA ALA A 44 8.06 15.36 12.75
C ALA A 44 6.74 15.23 13.49
N LYS A 45 6.67 15.70 14.74
CA LYS A 45 5.42 15.66 15.50
C LYS A 45 4.36 16.59 14.91
N TYR A 46 4.76 17.78 14.44
CA TYR A 46 3.85 18.70 13.75
C TYR A 46 3.29 18.08 12.47
N TYR A 47 4.15 17.48 11.65
CA TYR A 47 3.73 16.79 10.44
C TYR A 47 2.88 15.54 10.75
N GLY A 48 3.35 14.66 11.62
CA GLY A 48 2.66 13.42 11.97
C GLY A 48 1.27 13.69 12.55
N SER A 49 1.09 14.81 13.26
CA SER A 49 -0.23 15.20 13.78
C SER A 49 -1.23 15.52 12.66
N THR A 50 -0.78 16.09 11.54
CA THR A 50 -1.66 16.28 10.38
C THR A 50 -1.99 14.95 9.73
N GLN A 51 -1.02 14.03 9.64
CA GLN A 51 -1.27 12.69 9.12
C GLN A 51 -2.31 11.94 9.97
N VAL A 52 -2.23 11.98 11.31
CA VAL A 52 -3.25 11.37 12.19
C VAL A 52 -4.66 11.88 11.87
N MET A 53 -4.82 13.18 11.61
CA MET A 53 -6.10 13.75 11.20
C MET A 53 -6.52 13.25 9.81
N ASP A 54 -5.59 13.14 8.87
CA ASP A 54 -5.84 12.65 7.51
C ASP A 54 -6.34 11.20 7.56
N GLU A 55 -5.62 10.29 8.23
CA GLU A 55 -5.99 8.88 8.36
C GLU A 55 -7.34 8.68 9.06
N ALA A 56 -7.65 9.49 10.09
CA ALA A 56 -8.94 9.42 10.77
C ALA A 56 -10.10 9.72 9.81
N ARG A 57 -9.93 10.69 8.89
CA ARG A 57 -10.92 11.02 7.87
C ARG A 57 -11.00 9.95 6.79
N HIS A 58 -9.89 9.32 6.44
CA HIS A 58 -9.86 8.24 5.45
C HIS A 58 -10.61 7.01 5.98
N VAL A 59 -10.37 6.61 7.22
CA VAL A 59 -11.14 5.57 7.91
C VAL A 59 -12.64 5.88 7.87
N GLU A 60 -13.02 7.10 8.28
CA GLU A 60 -14.42 7.52 8.30
C GLU A 60 -15.07 7.44 6.92
N VAL A 61 -14.41 7.98 5.89
CA VAL A 61 -15.01 8.08 4.55
C VAL A 61 -15.10 6.72 3.86
N PHE A 62 -14.09 5.85 3.99
CA PHE A 62 -14.15 4.49 3.44
C PHE A 62 -15.19 3.65 4.18
N GLN A 63 -15.28 3.75 5.51
CA GLN A 63 -16.30 3.06 6.28
C GLN A 63 -17.71 3.50 5.86
N LYS A 64 -17.96 4.81 5.75
CA LYS A 64 -19.26 5.33 5.28
C LYS A 64 -19.59 4.89 3.86
N TYR A 65 -18.61 4.89 2.96
CA TYR A 65 -18.82 4.44 1.58
C TYR A 65 -19.17 2.94 1.52
N LEU A 66 -18.43 2.11 2.28
CA LEU A 66 -18.68 0.67 2.36
C LEU A 66 -20.05 0.34 2.97
N ASP A 67 -20.42 1.03 4.05
CA ASP A 67 -21.71 0.85 4.74
C ASP A 67 -22.89 1.33 3.88
N GLN A 68 -22.83 2.58 3.40
CA GLN A 68 -24.00 3.24 2.80
C GLN A 68 -24.12 3.04 1.29
N LYS A 69 -23.02 2.74 0.58
CA LYS A 69 -23.01 2.61 -0.89
C LYS A 69 -22.78 1.17 -1.35
N MET A 70 -21.82 0.48 -0.74
CA MET A 70 -21.54 -0.92 -1.09
C MET A 70 -22.42 -1.89 -0.29
N ASN A 71 -22.86 -1.49 0.91
CA ASN A 71 -23.56 -2.35 1.87
C ASN A 71 -22.87 -3.72 2.02
N LYS A 72 -21.53 -3.71 2.05
CA LYS A 72 -20.69 -4.90 2.07
C LYS A 72 -19.30 -4.56 2.61
N LEU A 73 -18.88 -5.35 3.59
CA LEU A 73 -17.56 -5.25 4.22
C LEU A 73 -16.94 -6.65 4.26
N TYR A 74 -15.67 -6.75 3.86
CA TYR A 74 -14.85 -7.93 4.09
C TYR A 74 -14.02 -7.75 5.36
N ILE A 75 -13.59 -8.86 5.96
CA ILE A 75 -12.63 -8.85 7.05
C ILE A 75 -11.23 -8.45 6.55
N VAL A 76 -10.36 -8.09 7.49
CA VAL A 76 -8.95 -7.79 7.21
C VAL A 76 -8.24 -8.99 6.60
N ASN A 77 -7.41 -8.73 5.59
CA ASN A 77 -6.55 -9.74 4.99
C ASN A 77 -5.40 -10.13 5.93
N ASP A 78 -5.09 -11.43 5.99
CA ASP A 78 -4.04 -11.97 6.88
C ASP A 78 -2.67 -11.30 6.65
N ASN A 79 -2.25 -11.09 5.41
CA ASN A 79 -0.97 -10.45 5.11
C ASN A 79 -0.95 -8.99 5.57
N LEU A 80 -2.08 -8.27 5.40
CA LEU A 80 -2.20 -6.90 5.88
C LEU A 80 -2.10 -6.86 7.41
N PHE A 81 -2.80 -7.75 8.10
CA PHE A 81 -2.75 -7.86 9.55
C PHE A 81 -1.31 -8.11 10.04
N VAL A 82 -0.60 -9.05 9.43
CA VAL A 82 0.80 -9.37 9.78
C VAL A 82 1.71 -8.14 9.64
N ILE A 83 1.59 -7.40 8.53
CA ILE A 83 2.38 -6.20 8.31
C ILE A 83 2.04 -5.13 9.36
N LEU A 84 0.76 -4.82 9.56
CA LEU A 84 0.33 -3.81 10.52
C LEU A 84 0.77 -4.16 11.96
N HIS A 85 0.67 -5.43 12.33
CA HIS A 85 1.14 -5.92 13.62
C HIS A 85 2.66 -5.77 13.78
N ALA A 86 3.45 -6.07 12.74
CA ALA A 86 4.90 -5.87 12.78
C ALA A 86 5.28 -4.38 12.95
N LEU A 87 4.55 -3.46 12.32
CA LEU A 87 4.81 -2.02 12.44
C LEU A 87 4.44 -1.45 13.80
N THR A 88 3.30 -1.88 14.33
CA THR A 88 2.80 -1.40 15.61
C THR A 88 3.58 -1.96 16.80
N THR A 89 4.26 -3.11 16.65
CA THR A 89 5.08 -3.69 17.73
C THR A 89 6.54 -3.20 17.72
N SER A 90 7.05 -2.65 16.62
CA SER A 90 8.41 -2.08 16.58
C SER A 90 8.52 -0.82 17.45
N SER A 91 9.62 -0.64 18.18
CA SER A 91 9.95 0.61 18.87
C SER A 91 10.79 1.57 18.02
N GLU A 92 11.32 1.10 16.89
CA GLU A 92 12.22 1.88 16.05
C GLU A 92 11.41 2.79 15.11
N TRP A 93 11.58 4.10 15.26
CA TRP A 93 10.84 5.09 14.48
C TRP A 93 11.05 4.92 12.97
N ASP A 94 12.25 4.54 12.54
CA ASP A 94 12.59 4.39 11.12
C ASP A 94 11.85 3.21 10.49
N ILE A 95 11.63 2.12 11.23
CA ILE A 95 10.79 0.99 10.77
C ILE A 95 9.33 1.41 10.63
N LYS A 96 8.82 2.22 11.56
CA LYS A 96 7.45 2.74 11.46
C LYS A 96 7.29 3.59 10.19
N PHE A 97 8.26 4.47 9.94
CA PHE A 97 8.30 5.33 8.76
C PHE A 97 8.46 4.53 7.46
N LEU A 98 9.43 3.62 7.43
CA LEU A 98 9.69 2.78 6.27
C LEU A 98 8.43 1.96 5.96
N GLY A 99 7.87 1.29 6.96
CA GLY A 99 6.73 0.42 6.77
C GLY A 99 5.43 1.12 6.40
N MET A 100 5.07 2.19 7.09
CA MET A 100 3.81 2.87 6.82
C MET A 100 3.96 3.77 5.59
N GLN A 101 4.85 4.76 5.64
CA GLN A 101 4.96 5.80 4.61
C GLN A 101 5.58 5.30 3.30
N ILE A 102 6.52 4.37 3.33
CA ILE A 102 7.14 3.88 2.08
C ILE A 102 6.47 2.61 1.58
N MET A 103 6.29 1.60 2.44
CA MET A 103 5.81 0.30 2.00
C MET A 103 4.28 0.27 1.80
N ILE A 104 3.49 0.59 2.84
CA ILE A 104 2.02 0.46 2.79
C ILE A 104 1.42 1.57 1.92
N GLU A 105 1.67 2.83 2.26
CA GLU A 105 1.09 3.98 1.56
C GLU A 105 1.61 4.08 0.12
N GLY A 106 2.91 3.81 -0.10
CA GLY A 106 3.50 3.78 -1.44
C GLY A 106 2.81 2.75 -2.37
N LEU A 107 2.45 1.58 -1.84
CA LEU A 107 1.65 0.60 -2.57
C LEU A 107 0.18 1.02 -2.70
N ALA A 108 -0.39 1.62 -1.65
CA ALA A 108 -1.77 2.10 -1.63
C ALA A 108 -1.99 3.17 -2.72
N LEU A 109 -1.06 4.10 -2.90
CA LEU A 109 -1.07 5.08 -4.00
C LEU A 109 -1.19 4.43 -5.38
N GLY A 110 -0.46 3.33 -5.61
CA GLY A 110 -0.58 2.54 -6.83
C GLY A 110 -1.98 1.95 -7.01
N ALA A 111 -2.55 1.41 -5.94
CA ALA A 111 -3.88 0.79 -5.95
C ALA A 111 -5.00 1.82 -6.12
N PHE A 112 -4.95 2.94 -5.39
CA PHE A 112 -5.90 4.04 -5.50
C PHE A 112 -5.87 4.65 -6.89
N GLY A 113 -4.67 4.89 -7.44
CA GLY A 113 -4.49 5.42 -8.80
C GLY A 113 -5.16 4.52 -9.86
N MET A 114 -5.02 3.20 -9.72
CA MET A 114 -5.68 2.24 -10.61
C MET A 114 -7.20 2.36 -10.52
N ILE A 115 -7.78 2.32 -9.32
CA ILE A 115 -9.25 2.39 -9.16
C ILE A 115 -9.77 3.76 -9.62
N TYR A 116 -9.06 4.84 -9.31
CA TYR A 116 -9.41 6.20 -9.75
C TYR A 116 -9.47 6.31 -11.29
N LYS A 117 -8.52 5.67 -11.99
CA LYS A 117 -8.46 5.67 -13.46
C LYS A 117 -9.65 4.95 -14.08
N PHE A 118 -10.07 3.82 -13.51
CA PHE A 118 -11.11 2.98 -14.10
C PHE A 118 -12.53 3.28 -13.59
N THR A 119 -12.67 3.77 -12.36
CA THR A 119 -14.00 4.06 -11.80
C THR A 119 -14.71 5.14 -12.59
N GLN A 120 -15.99 4.88 -12.85
CA GLN A 120 -16.93 5.82 -13.44
C GLN A 120 -17.92 6.37 -12.39
N GLU A 121 -17.86 5.88 -11.15
CA GLU A 121 -18.73 6.35 -10.07
C GLU A 121 -18.20 7.69 -9.54
N PRO A 122 -18.94 8.81 -9.69
CA PRO A 122 -18.42 10.13 -9.38
C PRO A 122 -17.99 10.33 -7.93
N LEU A 123 -18.74 9.78 -6.96
CA LEU A 123 -18.43 9.95 -5.54
C LEU A 123 -17.11 9.25 -5.17
N LEU A 124 -16.94 8.00 -5.58
CA LEU A 124 -15.72 7.24 -5.38
C LEU A 124 -14.53 7.90 -6.07
N LYS A 125 -14.74 8.48 -7.25
CA LYS A 125 -13.69 9.19 -7.99
C LYS A 125 -13.18 10.40 -7.21
N GLU A 126 -14.09 11.24 -6.70
CA GLU A 126 -13.73 12.41 -5.90
C GLU A 126 -13.15 12.03 -4.53
N LEU A 127 -13.66 10.96 -3.90
CA LEU A 127 -13.11 10.40 -2.67
C LEU A 127 -11.64 9.99 -2.87
N LEU A 128 -11.37 9.15 -3.88
CA LEU A 128 -10.02 8.66 -4.17
C LEU A 128 -9.07 9.80 -4.53
N LYS A 129 -9.54 10.80 -5.28
CA LYS A 129 -8.72 11.99 -5.61
C LYS A 129 -8.23 12.71 -4.35
N LYS A 130 -9.09 12.84 -3.34
CA LYS A 130 -8.75 13.50 -2.07
C LYS A 130 -7.78 12.65 -1.25
N VAL A 131 -8.06 11.35 -1.12
CA VAL A 131 -7.16 10.40 -0.41
C VAL A 131 -5.78 10.37 -1.08
N ILE A 132 -5.70 10.21 -2.40
CA ILE A 132 -4.42 10.22 -3.15
C ILE A 132 -3.64 11.51 -2.89
N SER A 133 -4.31 12.66 -2.75
CA SER A 133 -3.63 13.93 -2.47
C SER A 133 -3.08 14.04 -1.05
N ASP A 134 -3.67 13.34 -0.10
CA ASP A 134 -3.18 13.24 1.28
C ASP A 134 -2.01 12.23 1.34
N GLU A 135 -2.21 11.03 0.79
CA GLU A 135 -1.18 9.99 0.71
C GLU A 135 0.08 10.43 -0.03
N ALA A 136 -0.06 11.25 -1.08
CA ALA A 136 1.10 11.82 -1.77
C ALA A 136 2.02 12.59 -0.81
N ARG A 137 1.45 13.31 0.16
CA ARG A 137 2.23 14.04 1.17
C ARG A 137 2.86 13.07 2.17
N HIS A 138 2.12 12.06 2.60
CA HIS A 138 2.58 11.06 3.57
C HIS A 138 3.82 10.31 3.05
N VAL A 139 3.77 9.81 1.81
CA VAL A 139 4.90 9.15 1.16
C VAL A 139 6.06 10.11 0.91
N HIS A 140 5.78 11.35 0.46
CA HIS A 140 6.83 12.38 0.29
C HIS A 140 7.59 12.61 1.59
N TYR A 141 6.87 12.80 2.69
CA TYR A 141 7.47 13.02 3.99
C TYR A 141 8.30 11.83 4.46
N GLY A 142 7.83 10.60 4.21
CA GLY A 142 8.59 9.39 4.47
C GLY A 142 9.94 9.38 3.72
N VAL A 143 9.96 9.79 2.45
CA VAL A 143 11.20 9.89 1.67
C VAL A 143 12.16 10.92 2.28
N GLU A 144 11.66 12.12 2.60
CA GLU A 144 12.48 13.18 3.17
C GLU A 144 13.03 12.81 4.56
N ALA A 145 12.22 12.19 5.42
CA ALA A 145 12.63 11.79 6.76
C ALA A 145 13.65 10.64 6.78
N LEU A 146 13.54 9.69 5.83
CA LEU A 146 14.37 8.48 5.83
C LEU A 146 15.65 8.59 4.99
N ARG A 147 15.67 9.44 3.95
CA ARG A 147 16.80 9.50 3.00
C ARG A 147 18.11 9.79 3.70
N ASP A 148 18.19 10.89 4.45
CA ASP A 148 19.45 11.29 5.10
C ASP A 148 19.81 10.32 6.22
N TYR A 149 18.83 9.83 6.97
CA TYR A 149 19.03 8.82 8.00
C TYR A 149 19.72 7.56 7.44
N TYR A 150 19.18 6.95 6.38
CA TYR A 150 19.73 5.72 5.81
C TYR A 150 21.00 5.92 4.97
N THR A 151 21.19 7.10 4.37
CA THR A 151 22.35 7.35 3.50
C THR A 151 23.56 7.91 4.24
N LYS A 152 23.36 8.59 5.38
CA LYS A 152 24.41 9.32 6.09
C LYS A 152 24.61 8.90 7.55
N GLU A 153 23.57 8.45 8.24
CA GLU A 153 23.62 8.27 9.71
C GLU A 153 23.68 6.81 10.14
N VAL A 154 23.01 5.92 9.41
CA VAL A 154 22.88 4.50 9.78
C VAL A 154 24.08 3.68 9.32
N SER A 155 24.50 2.73 10.15
CA SER A 155 25.57 1.79 9.80
C SER A 155 25.18 0.90 8.62
N GLU A 156 26.16 0.44 7.85
CA GLU A 156 25.92 -0.46 6.72
C GLU A 156 25.17 -1.74 7.13
N SER A 157 25.48 -2.28 8.32
CA SER A 157 24.81 -3.47 8.85
C SER A 157 23.32 -3.24 9.08
N LYS A 158 22.96 -2.12 9.74
CA LYS A 158 21.57 -1.79 10.00
C LYS A 158 20.83 -1.43 8.70
N ARG A 159 21.49 -0.78 7.74
CA ARG A 159 20.92 -0.53 6.42
C ARG A 159 20.60 -1.84 5.67
N LYS A 160 21.51 -2.82 5.69
CA LYS A 160 21.28 -4.15 5.09
C LYS A 160 20.08 -4.86 5.73
N GLU A 161 19.94 -4.76 7.04
CA GLU A 161 18.77 -5.27 7.75
C GLU A 161 17.48 -4.62 7.24
N ARG A 162 17.47 -3.30 7.01
CA ARG A 162 16.30 -2.59 6.45
C ARG A 162 16.00 -2.95 5.01
N GLU A 163 17.03 -3.17 4.18
CA GLU A 163 16.84 -3.68 2.82
C GLU A 163 16.18 -5.06 2.82
N ASP A 164 16.65 -5.97 3.69
CA ASP A 164 16.09 -7.31 3.82
C ASP A 164 14.66 -7.25 4.34
N TRP A 165 14.40 -6.44 5.36
CA TRP A 165 13.07 -6.22 5.89
C TRP A 165 12.10 -5.66 4.84
N ALA A 166 12.50 -4.62 4.09
CA ALA A 166 11.68 -4.03 3.03
C ALA A 166 11.36 -5.04 1.91
N TYR A 167 12.32 -5.90 1.58
CA TYR A 167 12.09 -6.97 0.60
C TYR A 167 11.07 -8.00 1.11
N GLU A 168 11.18 -8.44 2.37
CA GLU A 168 10.21 -9.37 2.95
C GLU A 168 8.80 -8.78 3.00
N VAL A 169 8.66 -7.51 3.39
CA VAL A 169 7.38 -6.80 3.38
C VAL A 169 6.84 -6.65 1.95
N SER A 170 7.69 -6.41 0.95
CA SER A 170 7.27 -6.36 -0.45
C SER A 170 6.59 -7.65 -0.91
N LYS A 171 7.05 -8.82 -0.45
CA LYS A 171 6.41 -10.10 -0.76
C LYS A 171 5.02 -10.22 -0.10
N LEU A 172 4.90 -9.85 1.18
CA LEU A 172 3.61 -9.86 1.88
C LEU A 172 2.60 -8.91 1.22
N LEU A 173 3.05 -7.71 0.84
CA LEU A 173 2.24 -6.72 0.13
C LEU A 173 1.77 -7.23 -1.24
N ARG A 174 2.63 -7.95 -1.96
CA ARG A 174 2.27 -8.60 -3.23
C ARG A 174 1.17 -9.64 -3.01
N ASP A 175 1.33 -10.47 -1.98
CA ASP A 175 0.46 -11.61 -1.70
C ASP A 175 -0.87 -11.18 -1.04
N ARG A 176 -0.99 -9.93 -0.58
CA ARG A 176 -2.27 -9.30 -0.17
C ARG A 176 -3.32 -9.36 -1.29
N PHE A 177 -2.90 -9.34 -2.55
CA PHE A 177 -3.79 -9.32 -3.72
C PHE A 177 -4.05 -10.72 -4.30
N LEU A 178 -4.13 -11.72 -3.41
CA LEU A 178 -4.59 -13.07 -3.74
C LEU A 178 -6.12 -13.22 -3.65
N PHE A 179 -6.85 -12.21 -3.18
CA PHE A 179 -8.32 -12.20 -3.11
C PHE A 179 -8.88 -13.39 -2.31
N THR A 180 -8.25 -13.75 -1.20
CA THR A 180 -8.57 -14.93 -0.38
C THR A 180 -9.97 -14.87 0.21
N GLU A 181 -10.39 -13.74 0.76
CA GLU A 181 -11.71 -13.60 1.40
C GLU A 181 -12.83 -13.57 0.33
N PHE A 182 -12.54 -13.00 -0.84
CA PHE A 182 -13.43 -13.09 -2.01
C PHE A 182 -13.54 -14.52 -2.53
N TYR A 183 -12.43 -15.25 -2.57
CA TYR A 183 -12.41 -16.67 -2.91
C TYR A 183 -13.27 -17.49 -1.96
N ASP A 184 -13.09 -17.31 -0.65
CA ASP A 184 -13.82 -18.09 0.36
C ASP A 184 -15.35 -17.91 0.20
N GLU A 185 -15.81 -16.70 -0.12
CA GLU A 185 -17.23 -16.41 -0.35
C GLU A 185 -17.78 -17.00 -1.66
N HIS A 186 -17.08 -16.84 -2.79
CA HIS A 186 -17.64 -17.12 -4.12
C HIS A 186 -17.17 -18.42 -4.76
N PHE A 187 -15.98 -18.91 -4.39
CA PHE A 187 -15.28 -19.98 -5.11
C PHE A 187 -14.75 -21.10 -4.20
N GLY A 188 -14.81 -20.95 -2.88
CA GLY A 188 -14.36 -21.96 -1.91
C GLY A 188 -15.02 -23.33 -2.07
N HIS A 189 -16.26 -23.36 -2.57
CA HIS A 189 -17.00 -24.58 -2.87
C HIS A 189 -16.70 -25.18 -4.25
N GLN A 190 -15.96 -24.47 -5.12
CA GLN A 190 -15.70 -24.87 -6.51
C GLN A 190 -14.28 -25.36 -6.75
N MET A 191 -13.31 -24.85 -5.99
CA MET A 191 -11.91 -25.24 -6.11
C MET A 191 -11.18 -25.10 -4.78
N SER A 192 -10.07 -25.80 -4.62
CA SER A 192 -9.20 -25.64 -3.45
C SER A 192 -8.49 -24.28 -3.45
N ARG A 193 -8.08 -23.83 -2.26
CA ARG A 193 -7.34 -22.57 -2.10
C ARG A 193 -6.03 -22.58 -2.89
N ASP A 194 -5.33 -23.70 -2.93
CA ASP A 194 -4.11 -23.86 -3.71
C ASP A 194 -4.35 -23.70 -5.21
N ALA A 195 -5.46 -24.24 -5.72
CA ALA A 195 -5.83 -24.08 -7.13
C ALA A 195 -6.15 -22.62 -7.45
N TRP A 196 -6.88 -21.94 -6.55
CA TRP A 196 -7.16 -20.51 -6.66
C TRP A 196 -5.89 -19.66 -6.67
N VAL A 197 -4.99 -19.87 -5.70
CA VAL A 197 -3.72 -19.14 -5.60
C VAL A 197 -2.89 -19.34 -6.86
N LYS A 198 -2.75 -20.58 -7.36
CA LYS A 198 -2.05 -20.85 -8.63
C LYS A 198 -2.70 -20.12 -9.80
N MET A 199 -4.04 -20.10 -9.89
CA MET A 199 -4.77 -19.38 -10.93
C MET A 199 -4.51 -17.87 -10.87
N VAL A 200 -4.59 -17.26 -9.68
CA VAL A 200 -4.36 -15.82 -9.49
C VAL A 200 -2.91 -15.42 -9.73
N LEU A 201 -1.95 -16.27 -9.35
CA LEU A 201 -0.53 -16.02 -9.59
C LEU A 201 -0.17 -16.12 -11.07
N ASN A 202 -0.73 -17.10 -11.78
CA ASN A 202 -0.48 -17.33 -13.21
C ASN A 202 -1.31 -16.42 -14.14
N SER A 203 -2.28 -15.68 -13.62
CA SER A 203 -3.06 -14.74 -14.41
C SER A 203 -2.20 -13.56 -14.83
N GLU A 204 -2.09 -13.34 -16.15
CA GLU A 204 -1.34 -12.22 -16.73
C GLU A 204 -1.90 -10.86 -16.26
N ILE A 205 -3.22 -10.72 -16.23
CA ILE A 205 -3.92 -9.51 -15.76
C ILE A 205 -3.56 -9.23 -14.31
N MET A 206 -3.61 -10.25 -13.44
CA MET A 206 -3.28 -10.08 -12.02
C MET A 206 -1.78 -9.86 -11.81
N SER A 207 -0.93 -10.45 -12.65
CA SER A 207 0.51 -10.21 -12.64
C SER A 207 0.84 -8.76 -13.01
N GLU A 208 0.22 -8.21 -14.04
CA GLU A 208 0.41 -6.80 -14.40
C GLU A 208 -0.16 -5.87 -13.33
N PHE A 209 -1.37 -6.15 -12.83
CA PHE A 209 -1.97 -5.39 -11.72
C PHE A 209 -1.01 -5.31 -10.53
N ARG A 210 -0.51 -6.45 -10.03
CA ARG A 210 0.43 -6.48 -8.91
C ARG A 210 1.70 -5.69 -9.25
N ARG A 211 2.28 -5.86 -10.43
CA ARG A 211 3.47 -5.11 -10.86
C ARG A 211 3.22 -3.59 -10.85
N THR A 212 2.08 -3.13 -11.36
CA THR A 212 1.72 -1.71 -11.34
C THR A 212 1.64 -1.15 -9.92
N LEU A 213 1.19 -1.93 -8.92
CA LEU A 213 1.17 -1.48 -7.53
C LEU A 213 2.57 -1.13 -7.00
N PHE A 214 3.59 -1.87 -7.44
CA PHE A 214 4.98 -1.65 -7.03
C PHE A 214 5.70 -0.54 -7.82
N SER A 215 5.05 0.04 -8.83
CA SER A 215 5.64 1.10 -9.66
C SER A 215 6.08 2.34 -8.88
N ARG A 216 5.47 2.57 -7.71
CA ARG A 216 5.82 3.67 -6.80
C ARG A 216 6.77 3.25 -5.68
N LEU A 217 6.83 1.95 -5.36
CA LEU A 217 7.67 1.46 -4.27
C LEU A 217 9.16 1.51 -4.63
N ILE A 218 9.53 0.98 -5.80
CA ILE A 218 10.94 0.85 -6.20
C ILE A 218 11.67 2.20 -6.31
N PRO A 219 11.09 3.25 -6.93
CA PRO A 219 11.70 4.58 -6.93
C PRO A 219 11.95 5.15 -5.53
N ASN A 220 11.01 4.93 -4.60
CA ASN A 220 11.14 5.42 -3.23
C ASN A 220 12.23 4.67 -2.47
N LEU A 221 12.28 3.33 -2.57
CA LEU A 221 13.35 2.52 -1.98
C LEU A 221 14.73 2.95 -2.49
N LYS A 222 14.84 3.27 -3.78
CA LYS A 222 16.08 3.83 -4.36
C LYS A 222 16.40 5.20 -3.76
N ALA A 223 15.43 6.10 -3.70
CA ALA A 223 15.61 7.46 -3.22
C ALA A 223 16.02 7.54 -1.74
N ILE A 224 15.65 6.56 -0.92
CA ILE A 224 16.06 6.46 0.48
C ILE A 224 17.30 5.59 0.71
N GLY A 225 17.92 5.07 -0.36
CA GLY A 225 19.16 4.29 -0.26
C GLY A 225 19.00 2.82 0.18
N LEU A 226 17.81 2.23 0.03
CA LEU A 226 17.53 0.81 0.34
C LEU A 226 17.42 -0.09 -0.91
N LEU A 227 17.90 0.39 -2.07
CA LEU A 227 17.97 -0.39 -3.31
C LEU A 227 19.43 -0.55 -3.78
N SER A 228 20.28 -1.13 -2.94
CA SER A 228 21.68 -1.40 -3.29
C SER A 228 21.83 -2.57 -4.27
N ASP A 229 23.01 -2.68 -4.89
CA ASP A 229 23.34 -3.78 -5.81
C ASP A 229 23.22 -5.16 -5.16
N ARG A 230 23.28 -5.25 -3.82
CA ARG A 230 23.07 -6.49 -3.07
C ARG A 230 21.62 -6.98 -3.18
N ILE A 231 20.64 -6.08 -3.04
CA ILE A 231 19.22 -6.44 -2.98
C ILE A 231 18.55 -6.40 -4.36
N LYS A 232 19.09 -5.63 -5.32
CA LYS A 232 18.58 -5.50 -6.69
C LYS A 232 18.24 -6.84 -7.35
N PRO A 233 19.09 -7.89 -7.35
CA PRO A 233 18.78 -9.16 -7.99
C PRO A 233 17.48 -9.80 -7.46
N ARG A 234 17.20 -9.66 -6.16
CA ARG A 234 15.96 -10.19 -5.56
C ARG A 234 14.71 -9.45 -6.05
N TYR A 235 14.80 -8.14 -6.28
CA TYR A 235 13.70 -7.37 -6.89
C TYR A 235 13.55 -7.63 -8.40
N GLU A 236 14.63 -8.00 -9.10
CA GLU A 236 14.58 -8.47 -10.50
C GLU A 236 13.81 -9.78 -10.63
N GLU A 237 14.04 -10.74 -9.72
CA GLU A 237 13.30 -12.02 -9.67
C GLU A 237 11.79 -11.82 -9.51
N LEU A 238 11.38 -10.72 -8.87
CA LEU A 238 9.99 -10.31 -8.73
C LEU A 238 9.45 -9.50 -9.93
N GLY A 239 10.29 -9.18 -10.91
CA GLY A 239 9.97 -8.35 -12.08
C GLY A 239 9.72 -6.88 -11.74
N LEU A 240 10.25 -6.39 -10.60
CA LEU A 240 9.97 -5.05 -10.07
C LEU A 240 11.03 -4.02 -10.46
N LEU A 241 12.26 -4.44 -10.77
CA LEU A 241 13.34 -3.51 -11.15
C LEU A 241 13.07 -2.71 -12.42
N ARG A 242 12.12 -3.13 -13.26
CA ARG A 242 11.63 -2.32 -14.39
C ARG A 242 11.18 -0.90 -13.99
N TYR A 243 10.85 -0.67 -12.72
CA TYR A 243 10.44 0.63 -12.19
C TYR A 243 11.59 1.46 -11.60
N GLU A 244 12.84 0.99 -11.65
CA GLU A 244 13.99 1.70 -11.07
C GLU A 244 14.21 3.11 -11.66
N GLY A 245 13.84 3.32 -12.93
CA GLY A 245 13.92 4.62 -13.61
C GLY A 245 12.80 5.60 -13.27
N GLY A 246 11.84 5.20 -12.43
CA GLY A 246 10.73 6.06 -12.03
C GLY A 246 11.15 7.19 -11.10
N LYS A 247 10.31 8.22 -11.00
CA LYS A 247 10.47 9.31 -10.03
C LYS A 247 10.01 8.86 -8.65
N SER A 248 10.75 9.24 -7.61
CA SER A 248 10.32 9.12 -6.21
C SER A 248 9.22 10.13 -5.88
N ALA A 249 8.51 9.90 -4.77
CA ALA A 249 7.36 10.69 -4.35
C ALA A 249 7.65 12.19 -4.19
N ASP A 250 8.85 12.55 -3.74
CA ASP A 250 9.31 13.94 -3.62
C ASP A 250 9.50 14.66 -4.95
N ASN A 251 9.54 13.93 -6.06
CA ASN A 251 9.71 14.44 -7.41
C ASN A 251 8.46 14.28 -8.29
N LEU A 252 7.32 13.91 -7.71
CA LEU A 252 6.06 13.70 -8.41
C LEU A 252 5.05 14.81 -8.10
N SER A 253 4.42 15.36 -9.13
CA SER A 253 3.24 16.22 -8.96
C SER A 253 1.97 15.39 -8.76
N LEU A 254 0.94 16.00 -8.16
CA LEU A 254 -0.37 15.35 -8.02
C LEU A 254 -0.97 14.94 -9.37
N ASN A 255 -0.74 15.73 -10.42
CA ASN A 255 -1.21 15.39 -11.76
C ASN A 255 -0.51 14.14 -12.31
N GLU A 256 0.79 13.97 -12.08
CA GLU A 256 1.53 12.75 -12.45
C GLU A 256 1.11 11.53 -11.62
N LEU A 257 0.65 11.74 -10.39
CA LEU A 257 0.07 10.67 -9.56
C LEU A 257 -1.31 10.24 -10.09
N LEU A 258 -2.17 11.21 -10.42
CA LEU A 258 -3.53 10.98 -10.91
C LEU A 258 -3.59 10.49 -12.36
N ALA A 259 -2.58 10.77 -13.18
CA ALA A 259 -2.51 10.29 -14.56
C ALA A 259 -2.30 8.77 -14.67
N GLY A 260 -1.85 8.13 -13.58
CA GLY A 260 -1.38 6.74 -13.59
C GLY A 260 -0.05 6.60 -14.34
N VAL A 261 0.72 5.57 -13.99
CA VAL A 261 1.97 5.19 -14.69
C VAL A 261 1.65 4.72 -16.11
#